data_AF-A0A6G5AG98-F1
#
_entry.id   AF-A0A6G5AG98-F1
#
_cell.length_a   1.000
_cell.length_b   1.000
_cell.length_c   1.000
_cell.angle_alpha   90.00
_cell.angle_beta   90.00
_cell.angle_gamma   90.00
#
_symmetry.space_group_name_H-M   'P 1'
#
loop_
_entity.id
_entity.type
_entity.pdbx_description
1 polymer ?
#
loop_
_entity_poly.entity_id
_entity_poly.type
_entity_poly.pdbx_seq_one_letter_code
_entity_poly.pdbx_strand_id
1 'polypeptide(L)'
;NAHLLIMPFSPSFRQSIPQFWPILKGSLHSPIICDSDVGERLDHRAVNRLASRYQEHLRQCAEVVSTEQNALAARIREIDYVVSQLSTMMTERQKKFGKYVEQLLKVHELSNLLQTTESALAKTIEQLDQLNRLLPPDEQLEPFVMVTG
;
A
#
# COMPACT_ATOMS: atom_id res chain seq x y z
N ASN A 1 17.45 19.42 6.88
CA ASN A 1 16.58 20.47 7.46
C ASN A 1 16.27 20.12 8.90
N ALA A 2 16.98 20.80 9.80
CA ALA A 2 16.80 20.68 11.24
C ALA A 2 15.52 21.42 11.66
N HIS A 3 14.55 20.70 12.18
CA HIS A 3 13.41 21.28 12.91
C HIS A 3 13.14 20.39 14.14
N LEU A 4 14.04 20.45 15.11
CA LEU A 4 13.71 20.14 16.49
C LEU A 4 12.94 21.35 17.03
N LEU A 5 11.64 21.15 17.23
CA LEU A 5 10.74 22.06 17.92
C LEU A 5 11.26 22.33 19.33
N ILE A 6 12.00 23.43 19.50
CA ILE A 6 12.19 24.05 20.80
C ILE A 6 10.88 24.78 21.11
N MET A 7 10.01 24.11 21.86
CA MET A 7 8.87 24.77 22.50
C MET A 7 9.40 25.83 23.48
N PRO A 8 8.91 27.08 23.45
CA PRO A 8 9.27 28.06 24.46
C PRO A 8 8.62 27.62 25.77
N PHE A 9 9.44 27.25 26.76
CA PHE A 9 8.96 27.04 28.13
C PHE A 9 8.41 28.38 28.64
N SER A 10 7.09 28.51 28.71
CA SER A 10 6.43 29.65 29.33
C SER A 10 6.89 29.81 30.79
N PRO A 11 7.21 31.03 31.25
CA PRO A 11 7.76 31.28 32.58
C PRO A 11 6.79 30.92 33.74
N SER A 12 5.53 30.63 33.44
CA SER A 12 4.47 30.36 34.41
C SER A 12 4.51 28.94 35.02
N PHE A 13 5.23 27.98 34.42
CA PHE A 13 5.25 26.59 34.93
C PHE A 13 6.11 26.42 36.21
N ARG A 14 6.92 27.42 36.58
CA ARG A 14 7.84 27.33 37.73
C ARG A 14 7.15 27.51 39.09
N GLN A 15 5.88 27.90 39.13
CA GLN A 15 5.15 28.20 40.39
C GLN A 15 4.35 27.02 40.95
N SER A 16 4.15 25.94 40.18
CA SER A 16 3.31 24.80 40.57
C SER A 16 4.09 23.55 41.02
N ILE A 17 5.41 23.62 41.08
CA ILE A 17 6.24 22.49 41.58
C ILE A 17 6.43 22.68 43.09
N PRO A 18 5.96 21.75 43.95
CA PRO A 18 6.23 21.81 45.38
C PRO A 18 7.73 21.80 45.60
N GLN A 19 8.24 22.82 46.28
CA GLN A 19 9.67 22.93 46.56
C GLN A 19 10.03 21.91 47.64
N PHE A 20 10.58 20.77 47.22
CA PHE A 20 11.08 19.76 48.14
C PHE A 20 12.42 20.23 48.71
N TRP A 21 12.42 20.55 50.00
CA TRP A 21 13.65 20.80 50.74
C TRP A 21 14.38 19.47 50.99
N PRO A 22 15.72 19.42 50.87
CA PRO A 22 16.48 18.24 51.20
C PRO A 22 16.19 17.81 52.65
N ILE A 23 15.86 16.52 52.83
CA ILE A 23 15.49 15.89 54.12
C ILE A 23 16.60 16.04 55.20
N LEU A 24 17.81 16.43 54.78
CA LEU A 24 18.99 16.51 55.62
C LEU A 24 19.04 17.74 56.57
N LYS A 25 18.15 18.73 56.42
CA LYS A 25 18.19 19.93 57.28
C LYS A 25 17.67 19.70 58.71
N GLY A 26 17.06 18.55 58.99
CA GLY A 26 16.47 18.24 60.31
C GLY A 26 17.44 17.72 61.38
N SER A 27 18.70 17.41 61.04
CA SER A 27 19.65 16.77 61.98
C SER A 27 20.79 17.68 62.47
N LEU A 28 20.76 18.98 62.13
CA LEU A 28 21.87 19.94 62.35
C LEU A 28 21.85 20.66 63.73
N HIS A 29 21.44 19.99 64.81
CA HIS A 29 21.49 20.54 66.17
C HIS A 29 22.45 19.80 67.12
N SER A 30 23.49 19.15 66.59
CA SER A 30 24.60 18.64 67.41
C SER A 30 25.87 19.48 67.18
N PRO A 31 26.40 20.19 68.20
CA PRO A 31 27.53 21.13 68.01
C PRO A 31 28.90 20.49 67.85
N ILE A 32 29.03 19.16 67.73
CA ILE A 32 30.33 18.50 67.95
C ILE A 32 31.10 18.19 66.67
N ILE A 33 30.49 18.02 65.48
CA ILE A 33 31.27 17.77 64.25
C ILE A 33 30.49 18.33 63.05
N CYS A 34 30.77 19.55 62.65
CA CYS A 34 30.33 20.08 61.37
C CYS A 34 31.51 20.76 60.70
N ASP A 35 32.35 19.94 60.07
CA ASP A 35 33.18 20.43 58.98
C ASP A 35 32.21 20.75 57.83
N SER A 36 31.72 22.00 57.85
CA SER A 36 30.63 22.49 57.00
C SER A 36 30.93 22.39 55.49
N ASP A 37 32.16 22.07 55.11
CA ASP A 37 32.63 22.01 53.73
C ASP A 37 32.62 20.60 53.11
N VAL A 38 32.34 19.55 53.89
CA VAL A 38 32.43 18.15 53.42
C VAL A 38 31.06 17.60 52.96
N GLY A 39 29.96 18.26 53.29
CA GLY A 39 28.61 17.71 53.16
C GLY A 39 27.89 17.85 51.81
N GLU A 40 28.27 18.77 50.92
CA GLU A 40 27.40 19.14 49.78
C GLU A 40 28.12 19.38 48.44
N ARG A 41 29.28 18.75 48.20
CA ARG A 41 29.91 18.83 46.87
C ARG A 41 29.79 17.50 46.14
N LEU A 42 28.87 17.45 45.18
CA LEU A 42 28.87 16.43 44.13
C LEU A 42 30.29 16.30 43.56
N ASP A 43 30.90 15.11 43.63
CA ASP A 43 32.21 14.86 43.03
C ASP A 43 32.13 15.11 41.52
N HIS A 44 32.64 16.26 41.08
CA HIS A 44 32.61 16.69 39.68
C HIS A 44 33.24 15.65 38.76
N ARG A 45 34.25 14.91 39.25
CA ARG A 45 34.89 13.82 38.47
C ARG A 45 33.94 12.65 38.30
N ALA A 46 33.16 12.29 39.32
CA ALA A 46 32.14 11.24 39.22
C ALA A 46 31.02 11.62 38.24
N VAL A 47 30.52 12.86 38.32
CA VAL A 47 29.48 13.37 37.40
C VAL A 47 29.99 13.39 35.96
N ASN A 48 31.21 13.86 35.72
CA ASN A 48 31.79 13.90 34.36
C ASN A 48 31.99 12.50 33.77
N ARG A 49 32.48 11.53 34.58
CA ARG A 49 32.57 10.12 34.17
C ARG A 49 31.21 9.54 33.79
N LEU A 50 30.17 9.84 34.57
CA LEU A 50 28.81 9.40 34.26
C LEU A 50 28.29 10.03 32.97
N ALA A 51 28.48 11.34 32.78
CA ALA A 51 28.09 12.05 31.57
C ALA A 51 28.79 11.47 30.32
N SER A 52 30.09 11.18 30.41
CA SER A 52 30.85 10.57 29.31
C SER A 52 30.34 9.17 28.97
N ARG A 53 30.03 8.34 29.97
CA ARG A 53 29.43 7.00 29.76
C ARG A 53 28.06 7.10 29.11
N TYR A 54 27.25 8.06 29.54
CA TYR A 54 25.92 8.28 28.99
C TYR A 54 25.99 8.78 27.55
N GLN A 55 26.89 9.72 27.25
CA GLN A 55 27.13 10.21 25.90
C GLN A 55 27.53 9.08 24.95
N GLU A 56 28.46 8.20 25.38
CA GLU A 56 28.87 7.06 24.55
C GLU A 56 27.73 6.06 24.35
N HIS A 57 26.94 5.79 25.39
CA HIS A 57 25.77 4.93 25.25
C HIS A 57 24.73 5.51 24.27
N LEU A 58 24.43 6.80 24.37
CA LEU A 58 23.54 7.48 23.42
C LEU A 58 24.09 7.44 21.99
N ARG A 59 25.40 7.61 21.82
CA ARG A 59 26.07 7.50 20.51
C ARG A 59 25.87 6.11 19.92
N GLN A 60 26.11 5.06 20.71
CA GLN A 60 25.91 3.67 20.29
C GLN A 60 24.45 3.39 19.92
N CYS A 61 23.49 3.84 20.73
CA CYS A 61 22.08 3.70 20.43
C CYS A 61 21.71 4.41 19.11
N ALA A 62 22.20 5.63 18.90
CA ALA A 62 21.96 6.38 17.67
C ALA A 62 22.57 5.69 16.44
N GLU A 63 23.76 5.10 16.59
CA GLU A 63 24.43 4.35 15.53
C GLU A 63 23.63 3.11 15.14
N VAL A 64 23.19 2.30 16.11
CA VAL A 64 22.34 1.12 15.87
C VAL A 64 21.05 1.53 15.15
N VAL A 65 20.31 2.52 15.67
CA VAL A 65 19.07 3.00 15.04
C VAL A 65 19.32 3.49 13.61
N SER A 66 20.41 4.22 13.37
CA SER A 66 20.74 4.71 12.03
C SER A 66 21.01 3.54 11.07
N THR A 67 21.76 2.53 11.51
CA THR A 67 22.03 1.35 10.68
C THR A 67 20.76 0.57 10.33
N GLU A 68 19.88 0.35 11.32
CA GLU A 68 18.61 -0.34 11.11
C GLU A 68 17.67 0.44 10.19
N GLN A 69 17.57 1.75 10.36
CA GLN A 69 16.77 2.62 9.49
C GLN A 69 17.28 2.59 8.05
N ASN A 70 18.60 2.61 7.84
CA ASN A 70 19.19 2.50 6.51
C ASN A 70 18.89 1.15 5.85
N ALA A 71 18.98 0.05 6.62
CA ALA A 71 18.64 -1.28 6.14
C ALA A 71 17.14 -1.39 5.78
N LEU A 72 16.25 -0.87 6.62
CA LEU A 72 14.81 -0.84 6.34
C LEU A 72 14.50 0.00 5.11
N ALA A 73 15.11 1.18 4.96
CA ALA A 73 14.93 2.04 3.80
C ALA A 73 15.39 1.36 2.50
N ALA A 74 16.46 0.57 2.54
CA ALA A 74 16.88 -0.23 1.39
C ALA A 74 15.83 -1.30 1.02
N ARG A 75 15.31 -2.03 2.01
CA ARG A 75 14.25 -3.04 1.80
C ARG A 75 12.96 -2.44 1.24
N ILE A 76 12.55 -1.27 1.73
CA ILE A 76 11.37 -0.56 1.19
C ILE A 76 11.56 -0.27 -0.30
N ARG A 77 12.73 0.25 -0.70
CA ARG A 77 13.02 0.53 -2.12
C ARG A 77 13.01 -0.73 -2.99
N GLU A 78 13.54 -1.84 -2.48
CA GLU A 78 13.47 -3.14 -3.17
C GLU A 78 12.02 -3.57 -3.39
N ILE A 79 11.19 -3.48 -2.35
CA ILE A 79 9.77 -3.83 -2.42
C ILE A 79 9.04 -2.92 -3.40
N ASP A 80 9.25 -1.60 -3.33
CA ASP A 80 8.64 -0.63 -4.25
C ASP A 80 8.98 -0.93 -5.71
N TYR A 81 10.23 -1.32 -5.98
CA TYR A 81 10.66 -1.74 -7.31
C TYR A 81 9.90 -3.00 -7.77
N VAL A 82 9.81 -4.02 -6.92
CA VAL A 82 9.07 -5.26 -7.25
C VAL A 82 7.59 -4.98 -7.48
N VAL A 83 6.97 -4.13 -6.66
CA VAL A 83 5.57 -3.72 -6.82
C VAL A 83 5.37 -2.99 -8.14
N SER A 84 6.28 -2.10 -8.54
CA SER A 84 6.23 -1.40 -9.83
C SER A 84 6.31 -2.38 -11.01
N GLN A 85 7.21 -3.37 -10.94
CA GLN A 85 7.32 -4.42 -11.95
C GLN A 85 6.05 -5.26 -12.05
N LEU A 86 5.51 -5.72 -10.91
CA LEU A 86 4.26 -6.48 -10.86
C LEU A 86 3.08 -5.68 -11.42
N SER A 87 2.97 -4.40 -11.08
CA SER A 87 1.94 -3.50 -11.59
C SER A 87 2.00 -3.35 -13.11
N THR A 88 3.22 -3.18 -13.65
CA THR A 88 3.44 -3.11 -15.10
C THR A 88 3.01 -4.40 -15.79
N MET A 89 3.42 -5.56 -15.25
CA MET A 89 3.05 -6.87 -15.79
C MET A 89 1.54 -7.10 -15.76
N MET A 90 0.87 -6.74 -14.66
CA MET A 90 -0.59 -6.87 -14.54
C MET A 90 -1.33 -5.96 -15.50
N THR A 91 -0.85 -4.72 -15.69
CA THR A 91 -1.43 -3.77 -16.65
C THR A 91 -1.34 -4.30 -18.09
N GLU A 92 -0.19 -4.87 -18.47
CA GLU A 92 -0.04 -5.47 -19.80
C GLU A 92 -0.95 -6.70 -19.98
N ARG A 93 -1.08 -7.54 -18.95
CA ARG A 93 -2.01 -8.67 -18.97
C ARG A 93 -3.47 -8.21 -19.11
N GLN A 94 -3.86 -7.16 -18.39
CA GLN A 94 -5.19 -6.58 -18.47
C GLN A 94 -5.49 -6.05 -19.89
N LYS A 95 -4.54 -5.36 -20.52
CA LYS A 95 -4.67 -4.91 -21.93
C LYS A 95 -4.90 -6.09 -22.89
N LYS A 96 -4.16 -7.19 -22.71
CA LYS A 96 -4.35 -8.40 -23.52
C LYS A 96 -5.73 -9.01 -23.34
N PHE A 97 -6.23 -9.11 -22.11
CA PHE A 97 -7.58 -9.59 -21.86
C PHE A 97 -8.65 -8.66 -22.45
N GLY A 98 -8.46 -7.34 -22.41
CA GLY A 98 -9.34 -6.40 -23.10
C GLY A 98 -9.48 -6.71 -24.60
N LYS A 99 -8.36 -6.97 -25.29
CA LYS A 99 -8.37 -7.39 -26.70
C LYS A 99 -9.11 -8.70 -26.94
N TYR A 100 -8.98 -9.68 -26.04
CA TYR A 100 -9.71 -10.95 -26.15
C TYR A 100 -11.22 -10.76 -25.97
N VAL A 101 -11.64 -9.89 -25.06
CA VAL A 101 -13.07 -9.55 -24.91
C VAL A 101 -13.60 -8.90 -26.19
N GLU A 102 -12.87 -7.96 -26.79
CA GLU A 102 -13.26 -7.36 -28.09
C GLU A 102 -13.40 -8.41 -29.20
N GLN A 103 -12.49 -9.39 -29.25
CA GLN A 103 -12.57 -10.49 -30.23
C GLN A 103 -13.78 -11.39 -29.99
N LEU A 104 -14.06 -11.74 -28.73
CA LEU A 104 -15.24 -12.55 -28.38
C LEU A 104 -16.55 -11.84 -28.71
N LEU A 105 -16.62 -10.53 -28.50
CA LEU A 105 -17.78 -9.73 -28.91
C LEU A 105 -18.00 -9.78 -30.42
N LYS A 106 -16.94 -9.65 -31.23
CA LYS A 106 -17.04 -9.78 -32.70
C LYS A 106 -17.50 -11.18 -33.12
N VAL A 107 -17.00 -12.24 -32.47
CA VAL A 107 -17.48 -13.61 -32.73
C VAL A 107 -18.97 -13.74 -32.41
N HIS A 108 -19.41 -13.16 -31.29
CA HIS A 108 -20.81 -13.17 -30.91
C HIS A 108 -21.70 -12.41 -31.91
N GLU A 109 -21.26 -11.23 -32.37
CA GLU A 109 -21.93 -10.47 -33.44
C GLU A 109 -22.06 -11.28 -34.73
N LEU A 110 -20.99 -11.93 -35.17
CA LEU A 110 -21.00 -12.79 -36.36
C LEU A 110 -21.93 -13.99 -36.19
N SER A 111 -21.97 -14.61 -35.01
CA SER A 111 -22.88 -15.71 -34.71
C SER A 111 -24.34 -15.26 -34.81
N ASN A 112 -24.67 -14.08 -34.29
CA ASN A 112 -26.03 -13.52 -34.36
C ASN A 112 -26.42 -13.18 -35.80
N LEU A 113 -25.47 -12.65 -36.59
CA LEU A 113 -25.68 -12.39 -38.01
C LEU A 113 -25.93 -13.69 -38.77
N LEU A 114 -25.11 -14.72 -38.54
CA LEU A 114 -25.26 -16.03 -39.18
C LEU A 114 -26.64 -16.63 -38.88
N GLN A 115 -27.07 -16.61 -37.62
CA GLN A 115 -28.38 -17.13 -37.23
C GLN A 115 -29.53 -16.34 -37.86
N THR A 116 -29.37 -15.02 -38.01
CA THR A 116 -30.34 -14.19 -38.73
C THR A 116 -30.40 -14.59 -40.20
N THR A 117 -29.24 -14.78 -40.86
CA THR A 117 -29.19 -15.20 -42.26
C THR A 117 -29.76 -16.59 -42.48
N GLU A 118 -29.49 -17.54 -41.59
CA GLU A 118 -30.08 -18.88 -41.62
C GLU A 118 -31.61 -18.81 -41.51
N SER A 119 -32.13 -17.98 -40.59
CA SER A 119 -33.57 -17.78 -40.47
C SER A 119 -34.21 -17.13 -41.70
N ALA A 120 -33.50 -16.24 -42.38
CA ALA A 120 -33.97 -15.61 -43.61
C ALA A 120 -33.98 -16.62 -44.77
N LEU A 121 -32.93 -17.42 -44.91
CA LEU A 121 -32.84 -18.49 -45.91
C LEU A 121 -33.95 -19.53 -45.71
N ALA A 122 -34.21 -19.95 -44.47
CA ALA A 122 -35.30 -20.87 -44.15
C ALA A 122 -36.67 -20.31 -44.61
N LYS A 123 -36.93 -19.02 -44.37
CA LYS A 123 -38.15 -18.36 -44.86
C LYS A 123 -38.21 -18.31 -46.39
N THR A 124 -37.09 -18.03 -47.07
CA THR A 124 -37.04 -18.04 -48.53
C THR A 124 -37.32 -19.43 -49.10
N ILE A 125 -36.82 -20.50 -48.47
CA ILE A 125 -37.12 -21.88 -48.86
C ILE A 125 -38.61 -22.19 -48.68
N GLU A 126 -39.22 -21.77 -47.56
CA GLU A 126 -40.66 -21.93 -47.34
C GLU A 126 -41.48 -21.21 -48.44
N GLN A 127 -41.10 -19.98 -48.80
CA GLN A 127 -41.74 -19.22 -49.87
C GLN A 127 -41.58 -19.89 -51.24
N LEU A 128 -40.41 -20.48 -51.53
CA LEU A 128 -40.19 -21.23 -52.77
C LEU A 128 -41.09 -22.47 -52.85
N ASP A 129 -41.25 -23.22 -51.76
CA ASP A 129 -42.15 -24.37 -51.70
C ASP A 129 -43.62 -23.94 -51.88
N GLN A 130 -44.03 -22.83 -51.27
CA GLN A 130 -45.36 -22.25 -51.48
C GLN A 130 -45.61 -21.88 -52.95
N LEU A 131 -44.65 -21.20 -53.60
CA LEU A 131 -44.75 -20.85 -55.02
C LEU A 131 -44.78 -22.09 -55.90
N ASN A 132 -43.95 -23.08 -55.61
CA ASN A 132 -43.87 -24.33 -56.36
C ASN A 132 -45.21 -25.09 -56.35
N ARG A 133 -45.93 -25.07 -55.23
CA ARG A 133 -47.26 -25.69 -55.09
C ARG A 133 -48.37 -24.98 -55.88
N LEU A 134 -48.16 -23.74 -56.31
CA LEU A 134 -49.11 -23.02 -57.16
C LEU A 134 -48.97 -23.39 -58.64
N LEU A 135 -47.92 -24.10 -59.03
CA LEU A 135 -47.72 -24.59 -60.39
C LEU A 135 -48.62 -25.80 -60.70
N PRO A 136 -48.99 -26.00 -61.98
CA PRO A 136 -49.63 -27.23 -62.45
C PRO A 136 -48.84 -28.48 -62.04
N PRO A 137 -49.49 -29.63 -61.78
CA PRO A 137 -48.83 -30.82 -61.23
C PRO A 137 -47.66 -31.34 -62.09
N ASP A 138 -47.73 -31.12 -63.40
CA ASP A 138 -46.74 -31.49 -64.40
C ASP A 138 -45.53 -30.54 -64.46
N GLU A 139 -45.61 -29.37 -63.81
CA GLU A 139 -44.56 -28.36 -63.77
C GLU A 139 -43.94 -28.16 -62.37
N GLN A 140 -44.40 -28.91 -61.35
CA GLN A 140 -43.87 -28.81 -59.99
C GLN A 140 -42.43 -29.33 -59.90
N LEU A 141 -41.57 -28.53 -59.28
CA LEU A 141 -40.17 -28.85 -59.01
C LEU A 141 -40.02 -29.77 -57.79
N GLU A 142 -38.89 -30.48 -57.70
CA GLU A 142 -38.58 -31.24 -56.50
C GLU A 142 -38.28 -30.33 -55.29
N PRO A 143 -38.55 -30.80 -54.06
CA PRO A 143 -38.29 -30.04 -52.85
C PRO A 143 -36.83 -29.58 -52.76
N PHE A 144 -36.62 -28.29 -52.45
CA PHE A 144 -35.29 -27.76 -52.26
C PHE A 144 -34.64 -28.35 -51.00
N VAL A 145 -33.42 -28.89 -51.13
CA VAL A 145 -32.62 -29.40 -50.02
C VAL A 145 -31.42 -28.50 -49.81
N MET A 146 -31.36 -27.80 -48.68
CA MET A 146 -30.19 -27.02 -48.30
C MET A 146 -29.12 -27.95 -47.71
N VAL A 147 -27.99 -28.12 -48.39
CA VAL A 147 -26.84 -28.86 -47.86
C VAL A 147 -26.00 -27.90 -47.03
N THR A 148 -26.18 -27.90 -45.71
CA THR A 148 -25.22 -27.31 -44.77
C THR A 148 -24.10 -28.32 -44.52
N GLY A 149 -22.86 -27.95 -44.89
CA GLY A 149 -21.65 -28.74 -44.64
C GLY A 149 -21.06 -28.50 -43.26
#